data_AF-A0A932YYW9-F1
#
_entry.id   AF-A0A932YYW9-F1
#
_cell.length_a   1.000
_cell.length_b   1.000
_cell.length_c   1.000
_cell.angle_alpha   90.00
_cell.angle_beta   90.00
_cell.angle_gamma   90.00
#
_symmetry.space_group_name_H-M   'P 1'
#
loop_
_entity.id
_entity.type
_entity.pdbx_description
1 polymer ?
#
loop_
_entity_poly.entity_id
_entity_poly.type
_entity_poly.pdbx_seq_one_letter_code
_entity_poly.pdbx_strand_id
1 'polypeptide(L)'
;MIATIQGRNVDVKIWAEPTAVESAALDQLRNIAALPWVVKHVAAMPDVHLGKGATVGSVIAMRGAVSPAAVGVDIGCGMAAVRTNLTASRLPDDLKRLRMAIEAAIPVGFSQHSAPITSTIGGEIARQA
;
A
#
# COMPACT_ATOMS: atom_id res chain seq x y z
N MET A 1 13.90 -0.24 13.77
CA MET A 1 14.74 0.47 12.79
C MET A 1 16.06 -0.26 12.78
N ILE A 2 16.52 -0.68 11.60
CA ILE A 2 17.75 -1.46 11.42
C ILE A 2 18.94 -0.52 11.18
N ALA A 3 18.77 0.50 10.36
CA ALA A 3 19.83 1.47 10.07
C ALA A 3 19.29 2.90 9.87
N THR A 4 20.21 3.86 9.77
CA THR A 4 19.92 5.24 9.35
C THR A 4 20.83 5.60 8.18
N ILE A 5 20.24 6.13 7.11
CA ILE A 5 20.99 6.69 5.98
C ILE A 5 20.93 8.20 6.13
N GLN A 6 22.10 8.82 6.24
CA GLN A 6 22.22 10.27 6.31
C GLN A 6 21.69 10.89 5.02
N GLY A 7 20.70 11.78 5.16
CA GLY A 7 20.13 12.52 4.04
C GLY A 7 20.55 13.98 4.05
N ARG A 8 20.18 14.72 3.01
CA ARG A 8 20.59 16.13 2.86
C ARG A 8 19.80 17.09 3.75
N ASN A 9 18.48 16.96 3.79
CA ASN A 9 17.62 17.82 4.63
C ASN A 9 17.11 17.08 5.86
N VAL A 10 16.69 15.83 5.69
CA VAL A 10 16.32 14.92 6.77
C VAL A 10 16.99 13.57 6.57
N ASP A 11 17.11 12.78 7.63
CA ASP A 11 17.62 11.42 7.53
C ASP A 11 16.56 10.44 7.03
N VAL A 12 17.02 9.28 6.53
CA VAL A 12 16.17 8.13 6.23
C VAL A 12 16.33 7.08 7.32
N LYS A 13 15.23 6.72 7.97
CA LYS A 13 15.16 5.60 8.92
C LYS A 13 14.69 4.35 8.20
N ILE A 14 15.50 3.30 8.19
CA ILE A 14 15.21 2.09 7.40
C ILE A 14 15.03 0.86 8.29
N TRP A 15 13.99 0.08 8.01
CA TRP A 15 13.67 -1.21 8.65
C TRP A 15 13.96 -2.41 7.74
N ALA A 16 14.82 -2.20 6.75
CA ALA A 16 15.45 -3.23 5.94
C ALA A 16 16.98 -3.15 6.11
N GLU A 17 17.68 -4.25 5.85
CA GLU A 17 19.14 -4.24 5.77
C GLU A 17 19.55 -3.48 4.51
N PRO A 18 20.29 -2.35 4.60
CA PRO A 18 20.57 -1.51 3.42
C PRO A 18 21.29 -2.23 2.28
N THR A 19 22.09 -3.25 2.58
CA THR A 19 22.79 -4.06 1.56
C THR A 19 21.85 -5.00 0.79
N ALA A 20 20.66 -5.28 1.31
CA ALA A 20 19.62 -6.07 0.65
C ALA A 20 18.64 -5.21 -0.17
N VAL A 21 18.75 -3.88 -0.09
CA VAL A 21 17.89 -2.95 -0.83
C VAL A 21 18.59 -2.50 -2.11
N GLU A 22 17.85 -2.49 -3.21
CA GLU A 22 18.33 -2.03 -4.51
C GLU A 22 18.93 -0.62 -4.43
N SER A 23 20.08 -0.40 -5.08
CA SER A 23 20.76 0.90 -5.08
C SER A 23 19.85 2.03 -5.59
N ALA A 24 19.04 1.76 -6.62
CA ALA A 24 18.08 2.71 -7.17
C ALA A 24 17.01 3.13 -6.14
N ALA A 25 16.54 2.21 -5.29
CA ALA A 25 15.60 2.52 -4.22
C ALA A 25 16.27 3.36 -3.11
N LEU A 26 17.52 3.04 -2.75
CA LEU A 26 18.30 3.84 -1.80
C LEU A 26 18.52 5.27 -2.31
N ASP A 27 18.82 5.44 -3.59
CA ASP A 27 19.00 6.76 -4.20
C ASP A 27 17.68 7.52 -4.27
N GLN A 28 16.57 6.85 -4.58
CA GLN A 28 15.25 7.46 -4.54
C GLN A 28 14.89 7.94 -3.12
N LEU A 29 15.19 7.15 -2.07
CA LEU A 29 15.01 7.58 -0.67
C LEU A 29 15.85 8.82 -0.34
N ARG A 30 17.11 8.88 -0.78
CA ARG A 30 18.00 10.04 -0.59
C ARG A 30 17.44 11.28 -1.29
N ASN A 31 16.94 11.12 -2.52
CA ASN A 31 16.33 12.21 -3.28
C ASN A 31 15.08 12.75 -2.57
N ILE A 32 14.20 11.87 -2.08
CA ILE A 32 13.03 12.28 -1.28
C ILE A 32 13.46 13.03 -0.01
N ALA A 33 14.46 12.49 0.70
CA ALA A 33 14.97 13.08 1.94
C ALA A 33 15.66 14.45 1.75
N ALA A 34 15.97 14.82 0.50
CA ALA A 34 16.52 16.12 0.11
C ALA A 34 15.44 17.15 -0.30
N LEU A 35 14.16 16.78 -0.32
CA LEU A 35 13.09 17.71 -0.65
C LEU A 35 12.87 18.73 0.49
N PRO A 36 12.62 20.01 0.19
CA PRO A 36 12.60 21.07 1.20
C PRO A 36 11.35 21.05 2.11
N TRP A 37 10.28 20.39 1.67
CA TRP A 37 9.03 20.25 2.43
C TRP A 37 8.95 18.95 3.23
N VAL A 38 9.91 18.03 3.08
CA VAL A 38 9.95 16.80 3.88
C VAL A 38 10.50 17.12 5.26
N VAL A 39 9.82 16.65 6.30
CA VAL A 39 10.12 16.99 7.69
C VAL A 39 10.40 15.76 8.54
N LYS A 40 11.18 15.94 9.61
CA LYS A 40 11.59 14.91 10.60
C LYS A 40 12.51 13.82 10.02
N HIS A 41 12.00 12.97 9.14
CA HIS A 41 12.72 11.87 8.48
C HIS A 41 11.82 11.23 7.41
N VAL A 42 12.43 10.52 6.47
CA VAL A 42 11.73 9.52 5.64
C VAL A 42 11.81 8.18 6.36
N ALA A 43 10.72 7.44 6.47
CA ALA A 43 10.76 6.06 6.99
C ALA A 43 10.62 5.06 5.82
N ALA A 44 11.57 4.14 5.71
CA ALA A 44 11.55 3.05 4.74
C ALA A 44 11.24 1.73 5.46
N MET A 45 10.14 1.10 5.06
CA MET A 45 9.64 -0.16 5.61
C MET A 45 10.46 -1.36 5.10
N PRO A 46 10.33 -2.55 5.71
CA PRO A 46 11.10 -3.73 5.32
C PRO A 46 10.93 -4.18 3.86
N ASP A 47 9.79 -3.84 3.25
CA ASP A 47 9.40 -4.15 1.87
C ASP A 47 9.78 -3.06 0.85
N VAL A 48 10.63 -2.11 1.26
CA VAL A 48 11.01 -0.97 0.42
C VAL A 48 11.69 -1.42 -0.88
N HIS A 49 11.21 -0.87 -2.00
CA HIS A 49 11.80 -1.09 -3.31
C HIS A 49 11.54 0.11 -4.24
N LEU A 50 12.15 0.09 -5.41
CA LEU A 50 12.04 1.16 -6.39
C LEU A 50 10.57 1.35 -6.78
N GLY A 51 10.09 2.60 -6.72
CA GLY A 51 8.75 2.95 -7.15
C GLY A 51 8.75 4.10 -8.15
N LYS A 52 7.56 4.48 -8.61
CA LYS A 52 7.38 5.59 -9.56
C LYS A 52 7.05 6.87 -8.80
N GLY A 53 8.01 7.79 -8.73
CA GLY A 53 7.90 9.03 -7.96
C GLY A 53 8.49 8.91 -6.56
N ALA A 54 7.88 8.07 -5.72
CA ALA A 54 8.45 7.64 -4.45
C ALA A 54 8.75 6.14 -4.44
N THR A 55 9.54 5.66 -3.48
CA THR A 55 9.68 4.22 -3.24
C THR A 55 8.38 3.65 -2.68
N VAL A 56 8.07 2.41 -3.06
CA VAL A 56 7.04 1.62 -2.36
C VAL A 56 7.55 1.32 -0.95
N GLY A 57 6.66 1.25 0.03
CA GLY A 57 7.04 1.01 1.42
C GLY A 57 7.71 2.22 2.09
N SER A 58 7.45 3.45 1.63
CA SER A 58 7.95 4.66 2.29
C SER A 58 6.85 5.47 2.99
N VAL A 59 7.21 6.10 4.11
CA VAL A 59 6.41 7.10 4.80
C VAL A 59 7.13 8.43 4.71
N ILE A 60 6.47 9.42 4.11
CA ILE A 60 7.05 10.72 3.80
C ILE A 60 6.16 11.81 4.39
N ALA A 61 6.54 12.31 5.57
CA ALA A 61 5.83 13.43 6.20
C ALA A 61 6.25 14.75 5.53
N MET A 62 5.27 15.50 5.02
CA MET A 62 5.51 16.80 4.38
C MET A 62 4.79 17.92 5.12
N ARG A 63 5.36 19.13 5.10
CA ARG A 63 4.73 20.35 5.63
C ARG A 63 4.58 21.37 4.52
N GLY A 64 3.36 21.89 4.34
CA GLY A 64 3.06 22.92 3.33
C GLY A 64 3.14 22.42 1.88
N ALA A 65 3.14 21.10 1.67
CA ALA A 65 3.19 20.48 0.35
C ALA A 65 2.39 19.17 0.32
N VAL A 66 1.95 18.80 -0.88
CA VAL A 66 1.37 17.50 -1.21
C VAL A 66 2.00 17.02 -2.51
N SER A 67 2.27 15.72 -2.62
CA SER A 67 2.79 15.10 -3.84
C SER A 67 1.96 13.88 -4.22
N PRO A 68 1.13 13.93 -5.29
CA PRO A 68 0.40 12.77 -5.78
C PRO A 68 1.33 11.60 -6.13
N ALA A 69 2.53 11.89 -6.61
CA ALA A 69 3.55 10.89 -6.93
C ALA A 69 4.08 10.13 -5.70
N ALA A 70 3.87 10.66 -4.48
CA ALA A 70 4.19 9.97 -3.24
C ALA A 70 3.05 9.06 -2.74
N VAL A 71 1.84 9.18 -3.30
CA VAL A 71 0.69 8.32 -2.97
C VAL A 71 0.69 7.05 -3.81
N GLY A 72 1.04 7.17 -5.09
CA GLY A 72 1.00 6.08 -6.05
C GLY A 72 -0.12 6.25 -7.10
N VAL A 73 -0.08 5.42 -8.13
CA VAL A 73 -1.02 5.49 -9.26
C VAL A 73 -2.39 4.90 -8.92
N ASP A 74 -2.42 3.92 -8.00
CA ASP A 74 -3.63 3.24 -7.53
C ASP A 74 -4.03 3.79 -6.16
N ILE A 75 -4.68 4.96 -6.16
CA ILE A 75 -5.05 5.66 -4.93
C ILE A 75 -6.16 4.89 -4.23
N GLY A 76 -5.91 4.53 -2.97
CA GLY A 76 -6.84 3.71 -2.18
C GLY A 76 -6.58 2.21 -2.30
N CYS A 77 -5.54 1.78 -3.03
CA CYS A 77 -5.02 0.43 -2.95
C CYS A 77 -4.77 0.07 -1.47
N GLY A 78 -5.31 -1.08 -1.06
CA GLY A 78 -5.30 -1.49 0.34
C GLY A 78 -6.02 -2.80 0.54
N MET A 79 -6.09 -3.23 1.79
CA MET A 79 -6.68 -4.51 2.16
C MET A 79 -7.90 -4.28 3.06
N ALA A 80 -8.94 -5.08 2.86
CA ALA A 80 -10.05 -5.23 3.77
C ALA A 80 -10.08 -6.67 4.30
N ALA A 81 -10.40 -6.82 5.59
CA ALA A 81 -10.58 -8.13 6.20
C ALA A 81 -11.94 -8.15 6.93
N VAL A 82 -12.69 -9.23 6.73
CA VAL A 82 -13.98 -9.46 7.41
C VAL A 82 -13.84 -10.68 8.30
N ARG A 83 -14.05 -10.49 9.59
CA ARG A 83 -14.04 -11.59 10.56
C ARG A 83 -15.33 -12.39 10.45
N THR A 84 -15.22 -13.70 10.29
CA THR A 84 -16.35 -14.64 10.34
C THR A 84 -16.42 -15.34 11.70
N ASN A 85 -17.50 -16.09 11.93
CA ASN A 85 -17.64 -16.99 13.07
C ASN A 85 -17.09 -18.41 12.80
N LEU A 86 -16.43 -18.62 11.65
CA LEU A 86 -15.83 -19.90 11.29
C LEU A 86 -14.42 -20.02 11.86
N THR A 87 -14.06 -21.24 12.25
CA THR A 87 -12.69 -21.62 12.61
C THR A 87 -12.11 -22.49 11.50
N ALA A 88 -10.78 -22.61 11.42
CA ALA A 88 -10.13 -23.45 10.43
C ALA A 88 -10.63 -24.90 10.46
N SER A 89 -10.94 -25.44 11.65
CA SER A 89 -11.50 -26.79 11.84
C SER A 89 -12.90 -27.00 11.26
N ARG A 90 -13.61 -25.91 10.88
CA ARG A 90 -14.92 -25.99 10.21
C ARG A 90 -14.81 -25.88 8.70
N LEU A 91 -13.61 -25.68 8.17
CA LEU A 91 -13.36 -25.66 6.73
C LEU A 91 -13.11 -27.08 6.23
N PRO A 92 -13.57 -27.42 5.01
CA PRO A 92 -13.19 -28.67 4.37
C PRO A 92 -11.69 -28.66 4.00
N ASP A 93 -11.08 -29.84 3.88
CA ASP A 93 -9.69 -29.98 3.45
C ASP A 93 -9.46 -29.44 2.02
N ASP A 94 -10.49 -29.54 1.15
CA ASP A 94 -10.49 -28.97 -0.19
C ASP A 94 -11.32 -27.68 -0.27
N LEU A 95 -10.65 -26.56 -0.53
CA LEU A 95 -11.25 -25.23 -0.66
C LEU A 95 -11.63 -24.87 -2.10
N LYS A 96 -11.47 -25.77 -3.07
CA LYS A 96 -11.75 -25.51 -4.49
C LYS A 96 -13.16 -24.95 -4.72
N ARG A 97 -14.17 -25.54 -4.10
CA ARG A 97 -15.56 -25.08 -4.23
C ARG A 97 -15.77 -23.68 -3.67
N LEU A 98 -15.13 -23.35 -2.53
CA LEU A 98 -15.19 -22.01 -1.95
C LEU A 98 -14.54 -20.98 -2.87
N ARG A 99 -13.33 -21.27 -3.36
CA ARG A 99 -12.63 -20.40 -4.31
C ARG A 99 -13.47 -20.14 -5.56
N MET A 100 -14.03 -21.18 -6.18
CA MET A 100 -14.88 -21.03 -7.37
C MET A 100 -16.11 -20.16 -7.12
N ALA A 101 -16.74 -20.28 -5.95
CA ALA A 101 -17.88 -19.44 -5.58
C ALA A 101 -17.48 -17.96 -5.42
N ILE A 102 -16.30 -17.69 -4.85
CA ILE A 102 -15.77 -16.32 -4.71
C ILE A 102 -15.48 -15.73 -6.10
N GLU A 103 -14.79 -16.47 -6.97
CA GLU A 103 -14.43 -15.99 -8.31
C GLU A 103 -15.66 -15.75 -9.20
N ALA A 104 -16.73 -16.55 -9.04
CA ALA A 104 -17.99 -16.32 -9.73
C ALA A 104 -18.74 -15.07 -9.22
N ALA A 105 -18.57 -14.71 -7.94
CA ALA A 105 -19.25 -13.58 -7.31
C ALA A 105 -18.47 -12.26 -7.42
N ILE A 106 -17.14 -12.31 -7.54
CA ILE A 106 -16.26 -11.13 -7.59
C ILE A 106 -15.67 -11.02 -9.00
N PRO A 107 -16.11 -10.07 -9.83
CA PRO A 107 -15.52 -9.82 -11.13
C PRO A 107 -14.05 -9.41 -10.99
N VAL A 108 -13.16 -10.05 -11.75
CA VAL A 108 -11.71 -9.78 -11.73
C VAL A 108 -11.18 -9.45 -13.12
N GLY A 109 -10.20 -8.54 -13.19
CA GLY A 109 -9.56 -8.14 -14.45
C GLY A 109 -10.18 -6.90 -15.10
N PHE A 110 -9.63 -6.53 -16.26
CA PHE A 110 -10.09 -5.37 -17.01
C PHE A 110 -11.43 -5.64 -17.72
N SER A 111 -12.18 -4.57 -17.99
CA SER A 111 -13.43 -4.62 -18.80
C SER A 111 -14.55 -5.52 -18.26
N GLN A 112 -14.54 -5.87 -16.97
CA GLN A 112 -15.60 -6.65 -16.33
C GLN A 112 -16.92 -5.88 -16.18
N HIS A 113 -16.85 -4.55 -16.23
CA HIS A 113 -18.02 -3.67 -16.20
C HIS A 113 -18.11 -2.91 -17.52
N SER A 114 -19.26 -2.98 -18.18
CA SER A 114 -19.54 -2.21 -19.40
C SER A 114 -19.73 -0.71 -19.14
N ALA A 115 -19.94 -0.32 -17.88
CA ALA A 115 -20.09 1.05 -17.43
C ALA A 115 -19.40 1.27 -16.06
N PRO A 116 -18.98 2.49 -15.72
CA PRO A 116 -18.40 2.80 -14.41
C PRO A 116 -19.36 2.47 -13.26
N ILE A 117 -18.85 1.88 -12.18
CA ILE A 117 -19.62 1.71 -10.94
C ILE A 117 -19.74 3.08 -10.28
N THR A 118 -20.95 3.60 -10.18
CA THR A 118 -21.27 4.78 -9.35
C THR A 118 -21.66 4.29 -7.97
N SER A 119 -20.70 4.16 -7.05
CA SER A 119 -21.03 3.89 -5.65
C SER A 119 -21.60 5.15 -5.01
N THR A 120 -22.91 5.21 -4.80
CA THR A 120 -23.48 6.15 -3.83
C THR A 120 -23.09 5.66 -2.45
N ILE A 121 -22.09 6.29 -1.85
CA ILE A 121 -21.74 6.09 -0.44
C ILE A 121 -22.95 6.58 0.38
N GLY A 122 -23.93 5.71 0.63
CA GLY A 122 -25.11 6.06 1.43
C GLY A 122 -26.43 5.29 1.17
N GLY A 123 -26.51 4.36 0.20
CA GLY A 123 -27.81 3.77 -0.19
C GLY A 123 -28.31 2.58 0.63
N GLU A 124 -27.48 1.57 0.91
CA GLU A 124 -28.01 0.23 1.23
C GLU A 124 -27.40 -0.49 2.45
N ILE A 125 -26.45 0.10 3.17
CA ILE A 125 -25.90 -0.54 4.40
C ILE A 125 -26.81 -0.31 5.63
N ALA A 126 -27.76 0.63 5.57
CA ALA A 126 -28.62 0.98 6.71
C ALA A 126 -29.88 0.09 6.90
N ARG A 127 -30.06 -1.01 6.15
CA ARG A 127 -31.25 -1.88 6.28
C ARG A 127 -31.01 -3.25 6.93
N GLN A 128 -29.81 -3.53 7.42
CA GLN A 128 -29.48 -4.80 8.09
C GLN A 128 -28.66 -4.61 9.38
N ALA A 129 -28.94 -3.54 10.13
CA ALA A 129 -28.58 -3.42 11.54
C ALA A 129 -29.86 -3.16 12.36
#